data_AF-A0A432IA19-F1
#
_entry.id   AF-A0A432IA19-F1
#
_cell.length_a   1.000
_cell.length_b   1.000
_cell.length_c   1.000
_cell.angle_alpha   90.00
_cell.angle_beta   90.00
_cell.angle_gamma   90.00
#
_symmetry.space_group_name_H-M   'P 1'
#
loop_
_entity.id
_entity.type
_entity.pdbx_description
1 polymer ?
#
loop_
_entity_poly.entity_id
_entity_poly.type
_entity_poly.pdbx_seq_one_letter_code
_entity_poly.pdbx_strand_id
1 'polypeptide(L)'
;MEQVLVINTGGTIGMVHIERGNPLSPLKPADDWSEITANYPLLKSFQTGYIQVEELIDSSDMNPKIWVEIAKIIEENYEKYCGFVILHGTDTMAYTSSALSFMLHNLDKPVILTGSQVPLENPRSDAMQNLVTAIQIAGSDIYNIPLVPEVCIFFRDNLLRGNRARKLDASNYYGFSTPNYSNLGIAGSEIEINKKRIRKPSKNKFFVDYSMDTNVLVFDIFPGFNPEILRSIFKNNKINGLILKTYGNGNAPTSDLFAEVIEEIIKSGVVVVNTTQCPTGMVKMGLYNASTRLLDAGVVSGVDLTPEAALTKLMHLLGKGLDHQKVETAMQIDICGEQSLDLLTYNLDSSDENIKVKTFKIENLDNIDSSKIKNTRFRIKNLKSKEAIELSVMIKGNKEIPLKNYIKNLNREGGISDFITSFSHSTREILKNGTDLYFVLTSKEEVSWEKVAFEIFIDKY
;
A
#
# COMPACT_ATOMS: atom_id res chain seq x y z
N MET A 1 -1.86 -18.50 -26.49
CA MET A 1 -0.42 -18.27 -26.26
C MET A 1 0.06 -19.40 -25.39
N GLU A 2 1.13 -20.10 -25.76
CA GLU A 2 1.51 -21.36 -25.09
C GLU A 2 2.83 -21.25 -24.31
N GLN A 3 3.40 -20.04 -24.16
CA GLN A 3 4.68 -19.84 -23.49
C GLN A 3 4.60 -18.84 -22.34
N VAL A 4 5.38 -19.10 -21.29
CA VAL A 4 5.69 -18.16 -20.20
C VAL A 4 7.00 -17.45 -20.52
N LEU A 5 7.08 -16.13 -20.32
CA LEU A 5 8.35 -15.41 -20.44
C LEU A 5 9.07 -15.39 -19.09
N VAL A 6 10.28 -15.92 -19.06
CA VAL A 6 11.21 -15.76 -17.93
C VAL A 6 12.07 -14.52 -18.16
N ILE A 7 12.00 -13.56 -17.25
CA ILE A 7 12.79 -12.32 -17.24
C ILE A 7 13.85 -12.46 -16.16
N ASN A 8 15.11 -12.55 -16.55
CA ASN A 8 16.21 -12.61 -15.60
C ASN A 8 16.71 -11.20 -15.27
N THR A 9 16.51 -10.76 -14.02
CA THR A 9 17.05 -9.48 -13.53
C THR A 9 18.32 -9.66 -12.71
N GLY A 10 18.77 -10.90 -12.51
CA GLY A 10 19.87 -11.27 -11.64
C GLY A 10 19.41 -12.05 -10.41
N GLY A 11 20.22 -11.98 -9.35
CA GLY A 11 20.02 -12.74 -8.11
C GLY A 11 20.49 -14.19 -8.17
N THR A 12 20.56 -14.80 -6.98
CA THR A 12 21.16 -16.12 -6.72
C THR A 12 20.57 -17.26 -7.57
N ILE A 13 19.31 -17.15 -7.98
CA ILE A 13 18.60 -18.17 -8.77
C ILE A 13 19.13 -18.29 -10.21
N GLY A 14 19.61 -17.19 -10.78
CA GLY A 14 20.18 -17.11 -12.13
C GLY A 14 21.70 -17.17 -12.14
N MET A 15 22.33 -17.49 -11.01
CA MET A 15 23.78 -17.63 -10.89
C MET A 15 24.22 -19.07 -11.16
N VAL A 16 25.34 -19.19 -11.87
CA VAL A 16 25.98 -20.45 -12.26
C VAL A 16 27.48 -20.38 -11.99
N HIS A 17 28.11 -21.52 -11.76
CA HIS A 17 29.56 -21.58 -11.56
C HIS A 17 30.32 -21.26 -12.85
N ILE A 18 31.34 -20.37 -12.77
CA ILE A 18 32.19 -19.99 -13.92
C ILE A 18 32.81 -21.23 -14.56
N GLU A 19 33.37 -22.12 -13.73
CA GLU A 19 33.85 -23.42 -14.16
C GLU A 19 32.74 -24.46 -14.02
N ARG A 20 32.17 -24.87 -15.16
CA ARG A 20 31.07 -25.84 -15.19
C ARG A 20 31.45 -27.15 -14.48
N GLY A 21 30.65 -27.52 -13.48
CA GLY A 21 30.85 -28.75 -12.70
C GLY A 21 31.80 -28.62 -11.50
N ASN A 22 32.34 -27.43 -11.23
CA ASN A 22 33.14 -27.15 -10.04
C ASN A 22 32.31 -26.33 -9.03
N PRO A 23 31.77 -26.95 -7.96
CA PRO A 23 30.93 -26.26 -6.97
C PRO A 23 31.70 -25.26 -6.09
N LEU A 24 33.03 -25.20 -6.20
CA LEU A 24 33.89 -24.24 -5.51
C LEU A 24 34.28 -23.05 -6.40
N SER A 25 33.92 -23.08 -7.69
CA SER A 25 34.16 -21.97 -8.60
C SER A 25 33.35 -20.74 -8.17
N PRO A 26 33.83 -19.50 -8.40
CA PRO A 26 32.98 -18.33 -8.20
C PRO A 26 31.69 -18.42 -9.05
N LEU A 27 30.63 -17.79 -8.56
CA LEU A 27 29.37 -17.69 -9.29
C LEU A 27 29.41 -16.48 -10.24
N LYS A 28 28.88 -16.64 -11.45
CA LYS A 28 28.53 -15.57 -12.37
C LYS A 28 27.04 -15.65 -12.71
N PRO A 29 26.42 -14.57 -13.19
CA PRO A 29 25.11 -14.69 -13.81
C PRO A 29 25.16 -15.57 -15.07
N ALA A 30 24.09 -16.32 -15.34
CA ALA A 30 23.96 -17.11 -16.55
C ALA A 30 23.80 -16.22 -17.80
N ASP A 31 24.41 -16.62 -18.91
CA ASP A 31 24.40 -15.86 -20.17
C ASP A 31 23.07 -16.04 -20.93
N ASP A 32 22.44 -17.21 -20.79
CA ASP A 32 21.15 -17.54 -21.38
C ASP A 32 20.39 -18.63 -20.61
N TRP A 33 19.16 -18.92 -21.06
CA TRP A 33 18.33 -19.98 -20.48
C TRP A 33 18.92 -21.39 -20.61
N SER A 34 19.71 -21.65 -21.65
CA SER A 34 20.29 -22.97 -21.89
C SER A 34 21.34 -23.29 -20.82
N GLU A 35 22.05 -22.29 -20.31
CA GLU A 35 23.01 -22.43 -19.20
C GLU A 35 22.27 -22.74 -17.88
N ILE A 36 21.20 -22.01 -17.56
CA ILE A 36 20.36 -22.26 -16.37
C ILE A 36 19.76 -23.67 -16.40
N THR A 37 19.26 -24.11 -17.56
CA THR A 37 18.58 -25.40 -17.69
C THR A 37 19.49 -26.57 -18.00
N ALA A 38 20.80 -26.34 -18.19
CA ALA A 38 21.73 -27.32 -18.73
C ALA A 38 21.72 -28.66 -17.98
N ASN A 39 21.67 -28.59 -16.65
CA ASN A 39 21.72 -29.73 -15.74
C ASN A 39 20.33 -30.15 -15.22
N TYR A 40 19.25 -29.54 -15.74
CA TYR A 40 17.90 -29.74 -15.24
C TYR A 40 16.93 -30.05 -16.40
N PRO A 41 16.88 -31.32 -16.85
CA PRO A 41 16.02 -31.74 -17.97
C PRO A 41 14.54 -31.38 -17.79
N LEU A 42 14.07 -31.35 -16.54
CA LEU A 42 12.71 -30.92 -16.20
C LEU A 42 12.43 -29.50 -16.72
N LEU A 43 13.33 -28.55 -16.52
CA LEU A 43 13.13 -27.16 -16.96
C LEU A 43 13.07 -27.04 -18.49
N LYS A 44 13.75 -27.92 -19.23
CA LYS A 44 13.69 -27.97 -20.70
C LYS A 44 12.33 -28.43 -21.23
N SER A 45 11.53 -29.09 -20.40
CA SER A 45 10.16 -29.52 -20.77
C SER A 45 9.12 -28.39 -20.65
N PHE A 46 9.45 -27.30 -19.95
CA PHE A 46 8.57 -26.14 -19.84
C PHE A 46 8.61 -25.29 -21.11
N GLN A 47 7.44 -24.79 -21.51
CA GLN A 47 7.32 -23.90 -22.66
C GLN A 47 7.67 -22.48 -22.23
N THR A 48 8.95 -22.11 -22.26
CA THR A 48 9.44 -20.81 -21.79
C THR A 48 10.20 -20.03 -22.86
N GLY A 49 9.88 -18.75 -22.98
CA GLY A 49 10.79 -17.75 -23.52
C GLY A 49 11.74 -17.25 -22.44
N TYR A 50 12.85 -16.62 -22.84
CA TYR A 50 13.81 -16.02 -21.92
C TYR A 50 14.30 -14.68 -22.44
N ILE A 51 14.32 -13.69 -21.56
CA ILE A 51 14.94 -12.38 -21.75
C ILE A 51 15.73 -12.05 -20.49
N GLN A 52 16.86 -11.38 -20.65
CA GLN A 52 17.61 -10.78 -19.55
C GLN A 52 17.62 -9.26 -19.71
N VAL A 53 17.65 -8.55 -18.58
CA VAL A 53 17.91 -7.10 -18.54
C VAL A 53 19.32 -6.80 -19.06
N GLU A 54 19.58 -5.56 -19.46
CA GLU A 54 20.87 -5.18 -20.07
C GLU A 54 22.06 -5.47 -19.14
N GLU A 55 21.92 -5.17 -17.86
CA GLU A 55 22.90 -5.46 -16.82
C GLU A 55 22.25 -6.28 -15.72
N LEU A 56 22.76 -7.47 -15.42
CA LEU A 56 22.24 -8.29 -14.33
C LEU A 56 22.62 -7.65 -12.99
N ILE A 57 21.63 -7.46 -12.12
CA ILE A 57 21.74 -6.60 -10.95
C ILE A 57 21.66 -7.42 -9.66
N ASP A 58 22.51 -7.10 -8.70
CA ASP A 58 22.30 -7.51 -7.31
C ASP A 58 21.07 -6.79 -6.77
N SER A 59 20.16 -7.50 -6.09
CA SER A 59 18.93 -6.88 -5.59
C SER A 59 19.19 -5.68 -4.67
N SER A 60 20.34 -5.58 -4.01
CA SER A 60 20.71 -4.42 -3.20
C SER A 60 20.96 -3.14 -4.01
N ASP A 61 21.28 -3.24 -5.30
CA ASP A 61 21.47 -2.12 -6.24
C ASP A 61 20.19 -1.82 -7.07
N MET A 62 19.10 -2.55 -6.80
CA MET A 62 17.80 -2.37 -7.45
C MET A 62 17.27 -0.95 -7.24
N ASN A 63 16.74 -0.34 -8.31
CA ASN A 63 16.27 1.04 -8.29
C ASN A 63 15.12 1.27 -9.30
N PRO A 64 14.42 2.42 -9.24
CA PRO A 64 13.26 2.68 -10.08
C PRO A 64 13.50 2.65 -11.60
N LYS A 65 14.73 2.90 -12.08
CA LYS A 65 15.03 2.78 -13.52
C LYS A 65 14.93 1.34 -13.99
N ILE A 66 15.38 0.40 -13.16
CA ILE A 66 15.32 -1.03 -13.46
C ILE A 66 13.87 -1.52 -13.40
N TRP A 67 13.06 -1.02 -12.46
CA TRP A 67 11.62 -1.34 -12.44
C TRP A 67 10.92 -0.91 -13.74
N VAL A 68 11.28 0.26 -14.27
CA VAL A 68 10.81 0.73 -15.59
C VAL A 68 11.28 -0.18 -16.72
N GLU A 69 12.53 -0.65 -16.70
CA GLU A 69 13.03 -1.61 -17.69
C GLU A 69 12.26 -2.94 -17.67
N ILE A 70 12.05 -3.53 -16.48
CA ILE A 70 11.25 -4.75 -16.32
C ILE A 70 9.84 -4.55 -16.86
N ALA A 71 9.21 -3.41 -16.53
CA ALA A 71 7.85 -3.11 -16.98
C ALA A 71 7.77 -2.91 -18.51
N LYS A 72 8.80 -2.34 -19.14
CA LYS A 72 8.91 -2.25 -20.61
C LYS A 72 9.01 -3.63 -21.26
N ILE A 73 9.85 -4.51 -20.72
CA ILE A 73 9.98 -5.89 -21.21
C ILE A 73 8.62 -6.60 -21.16
N ILE A 74 7.87 -6.43 -20.06
CA ILE A 74 6.51 -6.98 -19.94
C ILE A 74 5.58 -6.36 -20.99
N GLU A 75 5.59 -5.05 -21.18
CA GLU A 75 4.72 -4.37 -22.16
C GLU A 75 4.95 -4.84 -23.59
N GLU A 76 6.21 -4.88 -24.04
CA GLU A 76 6.61 -5.27 -25.40
C GLU A 76 6.34 -6.75 -25.72
N ASN A 77 6.16 -7.56 -24.68
CA ASN A 77 5.94 -8.99 -24.78
C ASN A 77 4.56 -9.41 -24.26
N TYR A 78 3.71 -8.45 -23.88
CA TYR A 78 2.43 -8.72 -23.24
C TYR A 78 1.55 -9.63 -24.10
N GLU A 79 1.43 -9.36 -25.40
CA GLU A 79 0.60 -10.14 -26.33
C GLU A 79 1.23 -11.47 -26.81
N LYS A 80 2.52 -11.70 -26.53
CA LYS A 80 3.25 -12.88 -27.02
C LYS A 80 3.20 -14.05 -26.03
N TYR A 81 3.14 -13.76 -24.73
CA TYR A 81 3.23 -14.74 -23.65
C TYR A 81 1.96 -14.80 -22.80
N CYS A 82 1.68 -15.96 -22.21
CA CYS A 82 0.50 -16.15 -21.35
C CYS A 82 0.72 -15.66 -19.90
N GLY A 83 1.98 -15.46 -19.50
CA GLY A 83 2.36 -14.98 -18.17
C GLY A 83 3.86 -14.74 -18.08
N PHE A 84 4.28 -14.15 -16.96
CA PHE A 84 5.64 -13.67 -16.75
C PHE A 84 6.21 -14.22 -15.44
N VAL A 85 7.45 -14.70 -15.47
CA VAL A 85 8.23 -15.02 -14.29
C VAL A 85 9.44 -14.10 -14.25
N ILE A 86 9.65 -13.40 -13.14
CA ILE A 86 10.80 -12.50 -12.96
C ILE A 86 11.73 -13.16 -11.95
N LEU A 87 12.93 -13.53 -12.39
CA LEU A 87 14.00 -14.01 -11.52
C LEU A 87 14.65 -12.81 -10.86
N HIS A 88 14.62 -12.76 -9.53
CA HIS A 88 15.03 -11.57 -8.78
C HIS A 88 15.77 -11.97 -7.49
N GLY A 89 16.76 -11.17 -7.08
CA GLY A 89 17.42 -11.32 -5.78
C GLY A 89 16.46 -11.05 -4.61
N THR A 90 16.65 -11.72 -3.48
CA THR A 90 15.61 -11.71 -2.43
C THR A 90 15.53 -10.41 -1.64
N ASP A 91 16.60 -9.61 -1.55
CA ASP A 91 16.66 -8.47 -0.62
C ASP A 91 15.63 -7.37 -0.90
N THR A 92 15.38 -7.07 -2.18
CA THR A 92 14.47 -6.00 -2.59
C THR A 92 13.27 -6.49 -3.41
N MET A 93 13.06 -7.81 -3.50
CA MET A 93 11.97 -8.42 -4.29
C MET A 93 10.58 -7.86 -3.91
N ALA A 94 10.34 -7.62 -2.61
CA ALA A 94 9.09 -7.04 -2.11
C ALA A 94 8.86 -5.59 -2.58
N TYR A 95 9.95 -4.82 -2.77
CA TYR A 95 9.86 -3.47 -3.32
C TYR A 95 9.55 -3.54 -4.82
N THR A 96 10.27 -4.36 -5.58
CA THR A 96 10.03 -4.54 -7.02
C THR A 96 8.62 -5.05 -7.30
N SER A 97 8.14 -6.05 -6.56
CA SER A 97 6.77 -6.54 -6.70
C SER A 97 5.72 -5.48 -6.37
N SER A 98 6.00 -4.63 -5.38
CA SER A 98 5.11 -3.51 -5.04
C SER A 98 5.08 -2.46 -6.14
N ALA A 99 6.25 -2.00 -6.62
CA ALA A 99 6.37 -1.02 -7.70
C ALA A 99 5.65 -1.49 -8.98
N LEU A 100 5.95 -2.71 -9.44
CA LEU A 100 5.31 -3.28 -10.63
C LEU A 100 3.79 -3.39 -10.46
N SER A 101 3.28 -3.68 -9.26
CA SER A 101 1.83 -3.74 -9.02
C SER A 101 1.12 -2.40 -9.25
N PHE A 102 1.82 -1.28 -9.06
CA PHE A 102 1.28 0.05 -9.32
C PHE A 102 1.48 0.48 -10.78
N MET A 103 2.57 0.06 -11.41
CA MET A 103 2.91 0.41 -12.80
C MET A 103 2.09 -0.38 -13.84
N LEU A 104 1.78 -1.66 -13.56
CA LEU A 104 1.11 -2.57 -14.50
C LEU A 104 -0.41 -2.47 -14.37
N HIS A 105 -1.03 -1.61 -15.18
CA HIS A 105 -2.46 -1.37 -15.14
C HIS A 105 -3.25 -2.37 -15.98
N ASN A 106 -4.47 -2.68 -15.52
CA ASN A 106 -5.38 -3.60 -16.18
C ASN A 106 -4.79 -4.99 -16.46
N LEU A 107 -3.89 -5.44 -15.58
CA LEU A 107 -3.27 -6.75 -15.69
C LEU A 107 -4.33 -7.87 -15.69
N ASP A 108 -4.24 -8.73 -16.70
CA ASP A 108 -5.10 -9.92 -16.88
C ASP A 108 -4.29 -11.22 -17.02
N LYS A 109 -2.96 -11.14 -16.86
CA LYS A 109 -2.00 -12.25 -16.88
C LYS A 109 -1.18 -12.29 -15.59
N PRO A 110 -0.68 -13.46 -15.16
CA PRO A 110 0.14 -13.53 -13.95
C PRO A 110 1.54 -12.94 -14.19
N VAL A 111 2.04 -12.18 -13.20
CA VAL A 111 3.43 -11.73 -13.13
C VAL A 111 4.01 -12.20 -11.81
N ILE A 112 4.84 -13.24 -11.85
CA ILE A 112 5.35 -13.94 -10.66
C ILE A 112 6.82 -13.61 -10.46
N LEU A 113 7.14 -12.84 -9.42
CA LEU A 113 8.50 -12.69 -8.95
C LEU A 113 8.89 -13.92 -8.12
N THR A 114 10.10 -14.43 -8.35
CA THR A 114 10.67 -15.49 -7.54
C THR A 114 12.19 -15.40 -7.51
N GLY A 115 12.80 -16.18 -6.63
CA GLY A 115 14.24 -16.19 -6.42
C GLY A 115 14.64 -17.39 -5.56
N SER A 116 15.82 -17.35 -4.97
CA SER A 116 16.28 -18.39 -4.05
C SER A 116 17.21 -17.82 -2.99
N GLN A 117 17.24 -18.45 -1.82
CA GLN A 117 18.27 -18.16 -0.81
C GLN A 117 19.60 -18.79 -1.21
N VAL A 118 19.54 -19.94 -1.91
CA VAL A 118 20.71 -20.73 -2.28
C VAL A 118 20.78 -20.90 -3.80
N PRO A 119 21.96 -20.87 -4.43
CA PRO A 119 22.12 -21.06 -5.87
C PRO A 119 21.54 -22.39 -6.34
N LEU A 120 21.06 -22.44 -7.58
CA LEU A 120 20.39 -23.61 -8.15
C LEU A 120 21.24 -24.89 -8.09
N GLU A 121 22.56 -24.77 -8.26
CA GLU A 121 23.52 -25.88 -8.28
C GLU A 121 23.74 -26.54 -6.91
N ASN A 122 23.29 -25.92 -5.81
CA ASN A 122 23.49 -26.50 -4.48
C ASN A 122 22.49 -27.65 -4.21
N PRO A 123 22.93 -28.78 -3.62
CA PRO A 123 22.05 -29.91 -3.31
C PRO A 123 20.81 -29.58 -2.45
N ARG A 124 20.89 -28.55 -1.59
CA ARG A 124 19.78 -28.12 -0.73
C ARG A 124 19.11 -26.83 -1.22
N SER A 125 19.27 -26.50 -2.50
CA SER A 125 18.70 -25.29 -3.08
C SER A 125 17.17 -25.28 -3.06
N ASP A 126 16.60 -24.12 -2.75
CA ASP A 126 15.18 -23.80 -2.90
C ASP A 126 14.83 -23.31 -4.32
N ALA A 127 15.84 -23.02 -5.15
CA ALA A 127 15.67 -22.44 -6.48
C ALA A 127 14.81 -23.28 -7.43
N MET A 128 15.03 -24.59 -7.49
CA MET A 128 14.32 -25.46 -8.43
C MET A 128 12.81 -25.46 -8.16
N GLN A 129 12.42 -25.65 -6.90
CA GLN A 129 11.01 -25.68 -6.51
C GLN A 129 10.35 -24.32 -6.76
N ASN A 130 11.02 -23.24 -6.37
CA ASN A 130 10.55 -21.87 -6.59
C ASN A 130 10.31 -21.58 -8.07
N LEU A 131 11.30 -21.91 -8.93
CA LEU A 131 11.24 -21.66 -10.36
C LEU A 131 10.15 -22.47 -11.06
N VAL A 132 10.12 -23.78 -10.84
CA VAL A 132 9.12 -24.68 -11.45
C VAL A 132 7.72 -24.23 -11.09
N THR A 133 7.47 -23.97 -9.81
CA THR A 133 6.14 -23.60 -9.34
C THR A 133 5.74 -22.21 -9.86
N ALA A 134 6.67 -21.25 -9.90
CA ALA A 134 6.41 -19.93 -10.48
C ALA A 134 6.03 -20.01 -11.97
N ILE A 135 6.72 -20.85 -12.76
CA ILE A 135 6.39 -21.09 -14.17
C ILE A 135 5.00 -21.75 -14.29
N GLN A 136 4.68 -22.72 -13.44
CA GLN A 136 3.36 -23.37 -13.43
C GLN A 136 2.22 -22.38 -13.13
N ILE A 137 2.41 -21.50 -12.14
CA ILE A 137 1.43 -20.47 -11.78
C ILE A 137 1.31 -19.43 -12.91
N ALA A 138 2.42 -19.01 -13.51
CA ALA A 138 2.42 -18.06 -14.62
C ALA A 138 1.80 -18.62 -15.91
N GLY A 139 1.98 -19.93 -16.15
CA GLY A 139 1.36 -20.66 -17.26
C GLY A 139 0.00 -21.23 -16.90
N SER A 140 -0.89 -20.42 -16.31
CA SER A 140 -2.18 -20.86 -15.73
C SER A 140 -2.94 -21.84 -16.63
N ASP A 141 -3.09 -21.51 -17.91
CA ASP A 141 -3.84 -22.32 -18.87
C ASP A 141 -3.07 -23.57 -19.31
N ILE A 142 -1.75 -23.49 -19.40
CA ILE A 142 -0.86 -24.60 -19.82
C ILE A 142 -0.84 -25.69 -18.74
N TYR A 143 -0.82 -25.29 -17.47
CA TYR A 143 -0.66 -26.19 -16.33
C TYR A 143 -1.95 -26.40 -15.52
N ASN A 144 -3.10 -25.94 -16.05
CA ASN A 144 -4.42 -26.04 -15.41
C ASN A 144 -4.45 -25.47 -13.98
N ILE A 145 -3.74 -24.36 -13.76
CA ILE A 145 -3.73 -23.62 -12.50
C ILE A 145 -4.73 -22.46 -12.62
N PRO A 146 -5.55 -22.18 -11.59
CA PRO A 146 -6.44 -21.02 -11.64
C PRO A 146 -5.67 -19.70 -11.90
N LEU A 147 -6.15 -18.91 -12.86
CA LEU A 147 -5.57 -17.62 -13.23
C LEU A 147 -5.44 -16.68 -12.02
N VAL A 148 -4.26 -16.10 -11.84
CA VAL A 148 -3.96 -15.05 -10.86
C VAL A 148 -3.49 -13.80 -11.62
N PRO A 149 -4.39 -12.85 -11.94
CA PRO A 149 -4.07 -11.69 -12.78
C PRO A 149 -3.44 -10.56 -11.93
N GLU A 150 -2.35 -10.86 -11.25
CA GLU A 150 -1.70 -9.96 -10.29
C GLU A 150 -0.18 -10.06 -10.37
N VAL A 151 0.49 -9.04 -9.83
CA VAL A 151 1.92 -9.12 -9.49
C VAL A 151 2.05 -9.84 -8.16
N CYS A 152 2.73 -10.97 -8.14
CA CYS A 152 2.87 -11.83 -6.98
C CYS A 152 4.33 -12.15 -6.68
N ILE A 153 4.59 -12.54 -5.44
CA ILE A 153 5.82 -13.25 -5.06
C ILE A 153 5.44 -14.71 -4.84
N PHE A 154 6.11 -15.62 -5.53
CA PHE A 154 6.10 -17.03 -5.14
C PHE A 154 7.43 -17.35 -4.46
N PHE A 155 7.35 -17.81 -3.21
CA PHE A 155 8.53 -18.22 -2.47
C PHE A 155 8.21 -19.39 -1.56
N ARG A 156 9.05 -20.44 -1.65
CA ARG A 156 8.89 -21.71 -0.95
C ARG A 156 7.57 -22.39 -1.32
N ASP A 157 6.58 -22.30 -0.44
CA ASP A 157 5.29 -22.97 -0.59
C ASP A 157 4.14 -21.97 -0.78
N ASN A 158 4.42 -20.65 -0.76
CA ASN A 158 3.38 -19.62 -0.68
C ASN A 158 3.39 -18.69 -1.90
N LEU A 159 2.20 -18.46 -2.46
CA LEU A 159 1.94 -17.38 -3.41
C LEU A 159 1.38 -16.18 -2.65
N LEU A 160 2.12 -15.07 -2.67
CA LEU A 160 1.82 -13.84 -1.95
C LEU A 160 1.43 -12.75 -2.94
N ARG A 161 0.46 -11.90 -2.57
CA ARG A 161 0.24 -10.64 -3.30
C ARG A 161 1.48 -9.76 -3.15
N GLY A 162 2.05 -9.30 -4.28
CA GLY A 162 3.35 -8.62 -4.30
C GLY A 162 3.42 -7.40 -3.40
N ASN A 163 2.42 -6.52 -3.45
CA ASN A 163 2.31 -5.31 -2.63
C ASN A 163 1.81 -5.54 -1.19
N ARG A 164 1.72 -6.81 -0.76
CA ARG A 164 1.45 -7.20 0.64
C ARG A 164 2.61 -7.97 1.25
N ALA A 165 3.61 -8.32 0.45
CA ALA A 165 4.72 -9.16 0.86
C ALA A 165 5.80 -8.35 1.58
N ARG A 166 6.51 -9.02 2.50
CA ARG A 166 7.69 -8.51 3.20
C ARG A 166 8.71 -9.63 3.38
N LYS A 167 10.00 -9.31 3.23
CA LYS A 167 11.09 -10.20 3.65
C LYS A 167 11.26 -10.07 5.16
N LEU A 168 10.93 -11.12 5.91
CA LEU A 168 11.02 -11.13 7.38
C LEU A 168 12.20 -11.96 7.90
N ASP A 169 12.76 -12.85 7.08
CA ASP A 169 13.94 -13.64 7.44
C ASP A 169 15.00 -13.55 6.34
N ALA A 170 16.24 -13.26 6.74
CA ALA A 170 17.36 -13.07 5.83
C ALA A 170 17.94 -14.39 5.30
N SER A 171 17.68 -15.52 5.98
CA SER A 171 18.38 -16.79 5.74
C SER A 171 17.46 -18.00 5.60
N ASN A 172 16.29 -17.98 6.22
CA ASN A 172 15.34 -19.07 6.18
C ASN A 172 14.71 -19.17 4.77
N TYR A 173 14.39 -20.41 4.35
CA TYR A 173 13.63 -20.66 3.13
C TYR A 173 12.20 -20.09 3.22
N TYR A 174 11.66 -19.89 4.42
CA TYR A 174 10.44 -19.11 4.64
C TYR A 174 10.74 -17.60 4.78
N GLY A 175 11.48 -17.05 3.82
CA GLY A 175 12.00 -15.68 3.88
C GLY A 175 10.95 -14.59 3.76
N PHE A 176 9.85 -14.85 3.04
CA PHE A 176 8.78 -13.88 2.77
C PHE A 176 7.47 -14.22 3.49
N SER A 177 6.74 -13.17 3.87
CA SER A 177 5.41 -13.29 4.48
C SER A 177 4.47 -12.16 4.02
N THR A 178 3.18 -12.31 4.30
CA THR A 178 2.13 -11.33 4.02
C THR A 178 1.39 -10.99 5.33
N PRO A 179 1.95 -10.13 6.19
CA PRO A 179 1.49 -10.02 7.58
C PRO A 179 0.07 -9.46 7.75
N ASN A 180 -0.45 -8.72 6.77
CA ASN A 180 -1.76 -8.07 6.80
C ASN A 180 -2.76 -8.64 5.77
N TYR A 181 -2.40 -9.71 5.04
CA TYR A 181 -3.27 -10.30 4.04
C TYR A 181 -3.06 -11.82 3.95
N SER A 182 -4.08 -12.58 3.54
CA SER A 182 -3.92 -14.04 3.38
C SER A 182 -3.08 -14.39 2.15
N ASN A 183 -2.39 -15.54 2.17
CA ASN A 183 -1.77 -16.10 0.96
C ASN A 183 -2.83 -16.23 -0.15
N LEU A 184 -2.41 -15.92 -1.39
CA LEU A 184 -3.23 -16.10 -2.58
C LEU A 184 -3.29 -17.56 -2.99
N GLY A 185 -2.26 -18.35 -2.67
CA GLY A 185 -2.22 -19.77 -2.90
C GLY A 185 -1.12 -20.47 -2.12
N ILE A 186 -1.21 -21.79 -2.05
CA ILE A 186 -0.26 -22.67 -1.37
C ILE A 186 0.11 -23.80 -2.33
N ALA A 187 1.41 -24.05 -2.49
CA ALA A 187 1.94 -25.17 -3.25
C ALA A 187 2.28 -26.32 -2.31
N GLY A 188 1.45 -27.37 -2.34
CA GLY A 188 1.70 -28.65 -1.68
C GLY A 188 1.92 -29.75 -2.71
N SER A 189 1.24 -30.89 -2.55
CA SER A 189 1.13 -31.90 -3.61
C SER A 189 0.42 -31.35 -4.85
N GLU A 190 -0.49 -30.39 -4.64
CA GLU A 190 -1.17 -29.61 -5.67
C GLU A 190 -0.96 -28.11 -5.40
N ILE A 191 -1.16 -27.28 -6.42
CA ILE A 191 -1.13 -25.82 -6.30
C ILE A 191 -2.57 -25.33 -6.08
N GLU A 192 -2.88 -24.93 -4.85
CA GLU A 192 -4.20 -24.43 -4.47
C GLU A 192 -4.24 -22.90 -4.52
N ILE A 193 -5.17 -22.33 -5.30
CA ILE A 193 -5.38 -20.87 -5.40
C ILE A 193 -6.67 -20.47 -4.69
N ASN A 194 -6.57 -19.52 -3.76
CA ASN A 194 -7.70 -18.92 -3.06
C ASN A 194 -8.38 -17.85 -3.92
N LYS A 195 -9.33 -18.29 -4.75
CA LYS A 195 -10.09 -17.42 -5.68
C LYS A 195 -10.85 -16.25 -5.00
N LYS A 196 -11.10 -16.32 -3.68
CA LYS A 196 -11.76 -15.23 -2.93
C LYS A 196 -10.79 -14.11 -2.54
N ARG A 197 -9.49 -14.34 -2.65
CA ARG A 197 -8.43 -13.39 -2.27
C ARG A 197 -7.72 -12.77 -3.47
N ILE A 198 -7.92 -13.30 -4.68
CA ILE A 198 -7.36 -12.74 -5.91
C ILE A 198 -8.26 -11.65 -6.50
N ARG A 199 -7.67 -10.74 -7.26
CA ARG A 199 -8.37 -9.77 -8.10
C ARG A 199 -8.96 -10.46 -9.32
N LYS A 200 -10.02 -9.87 -9.86
CA LYS A 200 -10.61 -10.31 -11.13
C LYS A 200 -9.80 -9.72 -12.30
N PRO A 201 -9.66 -10.46 -13.41
CA PRO A 201 -9.04 -9.91 -14.61
C PRO A 201 -9.73 -8.63 -15.06
N SER A 202 -8.95 -7.65 -15.52
CA SER A 202 -9.52 -6.42 -16.10
C SER A 202 -10.16 -6.71 -17.45
N LYS A 203 -11.20 -5.96 -17.81
CA LYS A 203 -11.77 -5.95 -19.17
C LYS A 203 -11.19 -4.86 -20.05
N ASN A 204 -10.40 -3.96 -19.45
CA ASN A 204 -9.77 -2.84 -20.14
C ASN A 204 -8.43 -3.29 -20.72
N LYS A 205 -7.94 -2.55 -21.71
CA LYS A 205 -6.63 -2.82 -22.30
C LYS A 205 -5.50 -2.61 -21.27
N PHE A 206 -4.58 -3.56 -21.22
CA PHE A 206 -3.33 -3.45 -20.47
C PHE A 206 -2.50 -2.26 -20.95
N PHE A 207 -1.86 -1.55 -20.02
CA PHE A 207 -0.87 -0.52 -20.30
C PHE A 207 0.06 -0.35 -19.10
N VAL A 208 1.24 0.22 -19.31
CA VAL A 208 2.19 0.54 -18.24
C VAL A 208 2.25 2.04 -17.97
N ASP A 209 2.23 2.42 -16.69
CA ASP A 209 2.55 3.77 -16.25
C ASP A 209 3.95 3.78 -15.62
N TYR A 210 4.91 4.38 -16.33
CA TYR A 210 6.32 4.42 -15.95
C TYR A 210 6.66 5.48 -14.89
N SER A 211 5.68 6.25 -14.45
CA SER A 211 5.89 7.42 -13.58
C SER A 211 6.42 7.01 -12.21
N MET A 212 7.58 7.53 -11.82
CA MET A 212 8.20 7.33 -10.50
C MET A 212 8.99 8.59 -10.08
N ASP A 213 8.71 9.13 -8.89
CA ASP A 213 9.51 10.17 -8.25
C ASP A 213 10.32 9.58 -7.10
N THR A 214 11.65 9.64 -7.21
CA THR A 214 12.57 9.05 -6.23
C THR A 214 12.86 9.97 -5.04
N ASN A 215 12.33 11.20 -5.03
CA ASN A 215 12.54 12.17 -3.96
C ASN A 215 11.64 11.88 -2.74
N VAL A 216 11.74 10.67 -2.20
CA VAL A 216 10.94 10.19 -1.06
C VAL A 216 11.87 9.67 0.04
N LEU A 217 11.63 10.11 1.28
CA LEU A 217 12.37 9.64 2.45
C LEU A 217 11.53 8.63 3.24
N VAL A 218 12.13 7.55 3.73
CA VAL A 218 11.55 6.68 4.76
C VAL A 218 12.26 6.97 6.08
N PHE A 219 11.49 7.26 7.13
CA PHE A 219 12.04 7.58 8.44
C PHE A 219 11.38 6.78 9.57
N ASP A 220 12.18 5.98 10.26
CA ASP A 220 11.78 5.24 11.46
C ASP A 220 11.95 6.14 12.68
N ILE A 221 10.84 6.46 13.36
CA ILE A 221 10.95 7.16 14.64
C ILE A 221 11.53 6.21 15.69
N PHE A 222 12.37 6.73 16.59
CA PHE A 222 12.89 5.96 17.72
C PHE A 222 12.94 6.84 18.99
N PRO A 223 12.89 6.24 20.19
CA PRO A 223 12.91 7.02 21.43
C PRO A 223 14.17 7.88 21.53
N GLY A 224 14.01 9.18 21.79
CA GLY A 224 15.13 10.11 21.92
C GLY A 224 15.65 10.71 20.61
N PHE A 225 15.05 10.40 19.46
CA PHE A 225 15.34 11.10 18.20
C PHE A 225 15.14 12.63 18.34
N ASN A 226 16.06 13.42 17.76
CA ASN A 226 15.97 14.87 17.71
C ASN A 226 15.24 15.36 16.43
N PRO A 227 14.04 15.95 16.52
CA PRO A 227 13.27 16.46 15.37
C PRO A 227 14.02 17.41 14.45
N GLU A 228 15.02 18.15 14.97
CA GLU A 228 15.84 19.07 14.16
C GLU A 228 16.60 18.37 13.03
N ILE A 229 16.92 17.07 13.18
CA ILE A 229 17.58 16.29 12.13
C ILE A 229 16.65 16.17 10.91
N LEU A 230 15.37 15.86 11.13
CA LEU A 230 14.39 15.83 10.04
C LEU A 230 14.24 17.22 9.42
N ARG A 231 14.10 18.27 10.23
CA ARG A 231 14.01 19.64 9.74
C ARG A 231 15.21 19.99 8.84
N SER A 232 16.43 19.64 9.25
CA SER A 232 17.65 19.89 8.47
C SER A 232 17.66 19.12 7.14
N ILE A 233 17.24 17.85 7.14
CA ILE A 233 17.15 17.05 5.91
C ILE A 233 16.21 17.71 4.91
N PHE A 234 15.01 18.11 5.34
CA PHE A 234 14.00 18.69 4.46
C PHE A 234 14.32 20.13 4.02
N LYS A 235 14.99 20.93 4.86
CA LYS A 235 15.42 22.28 4.46
C LYS A 235 16.51 22.28 3.38
N ASN A 236 17.38 21.27 3.39
CA ASN A 236 18.57 21.23 2.54
C ASN A 236 18.44 20.34 1.29
N ASN A 237 17.34 19.60 1.14
CA ASN A 237 17.15 18.65 0.04
C ASN A 237 15.77 18.81 -0.57
N LYS A 238 15.65 18.56 -1.88
CA LYS A 238 14.37 18.47 -2.55
C LYS A 238 13.75 17.10 -2.27
N ILE A 239 12.84 17.04 -1.31
CA ILE A 239 12.09 15.83 -0.97
C ILE A 239 10.61 16.15 -1.13
N ASN A 240 9.87 15.32 -1.85
CA ASN A 240 8.45 15.52 -2.15
C ASN A 240 7.55 14.60 -1.32
N GLY A 241 8.10 13.54 -0.72
CA GLY A 241 7.36 12.59 0.11
C GLY A 241 8.13 12.11 1.33
N LEU A 242 7.40 11.80 2.40
CA LEU A 242 7.92 11.20 3.63
C LEU A 242 7.05 10.02 4.07
N ILE A 243 7.62 8.82 4.13
CA ILE A 243 7.03 7.70 4.85
C ILE A 243 7.54 7.76 6.29
N LEU A 244 6.66 8.11 7.22
CA LEU A 244 6.95 8.15 8.64
C LEU A 244 6.51 6.83 9.28
N LYS A 245 7.47 6.01 9.70
CA LYS A 245 7.21 4.73 10.38
C LYS A 245 7.11 4.96 11.88
N THR A 246 5.88 4.93 12.40
CA THR A 246 5.54 5.25 13.78
C THR A 246 5.25 4.01 14.64
N TYR A 247 5.04 4.19 15.95
CA TYR A 247 4.86 3.08 16.89
C TYR A 247 3.43 2.53 16.88
N GLY A 248 3.29 1.22 17.06
CA GLY A 248 2.00 0.56 17.29
C GLY A 248 0.97 0.91 16.22
N ASN A 249 -0.17 1.46 16.62
CA ASN A 249 -1.25 1.83 15.70
C ASN A 249 -1.12 3.25 15.11
N GLY A 250 0.09 3.77 14.93
CA GLY A 250 0.29 5.10 14.33
C GLY A 250 0.70 6.23 15.27
N ASN A 251 1.28 5.90 16.44
CA ASN A 251 1.59 6.87 17.50
C ASN A 251 3.01 7.44 17.35
N ALA A 252 3.16 8.74 17.50
CA ALA A 252 4.45 9.45 17.47
C ALA A 252 4.65 10.33 18.71
N PRO A 253 5.84 10.93 18.92
CA PRO A 253 6.08 11.85 20.02
C PRO A 253 5.07 13.01 20.02
N THR A 254 4.64 13.43 21.20
CA THR A 254 3.68 14.53 21.37
C THR A 254 4.34 15.87 21.65
N SER A 255 5.67 15.96 21.62
CA SER A 255 6.39 17.22 21.89
C SER A 255 6.02 18.28 20.86
N ASP A 256 5.95 19.53 21.30
CA ASP A 256 5.60 20.66 20.42
C ASP A 256 6.60 20.79 19.27
N LEU A 257 7.90 20.66 19.56
CA LEU A 257 8.95 20.68 18.54
C LEU A 257 8.75 19.62 17.45
N PHE A 258 8.34 18.41 17.82
CA PHE A 258 8.12 17.36 16.81
C PHE A 258 6.92 17.70 15.92
N ALA A 259 5.81 18.15 16.51
CA ALA A 259 4.63 18.57 15.76
C ALA A 259 4.96 19.76 14.82
N GLU A 260 5.70 20.75 15.32
CA GLU A 260 6.16 21.92 14.56
C GLU A 260 6.99 21.50 13.34
N VAL A 261 7.96 20.60 13.51
CA VAL A 261 8.79 20.10 12.40
C VAL A 261 7.95 19.38 11.35
N ILE A 262 6.99 18.53 11.76
CA ILE A 262 6.11 17.84 10.81
C ILE A 262 5.21 18.84 10.07
N GLU A 263 4.65 19.83 10.77
CA GLU A 263 3.86 20.88 10.14
C GLU A 263 4.68 21.71 9.15
N GLU A 264 5.93 22.06 9.47
CA GLU A 264 6.84 22.76 8.55
C GLU A 264 7.07 21.94 7.27
N ILE A 265 7.33 20.64 7.42
CA ILE A 265 7.54 19.72 6.29
C ILE A 265 6.30 19.69 5.39
N ILE A 266 5.10 19.53 5.96
CA ILE A 266 3.86 19.50 5.19
C ILE A 266 3.59 20.85 4.52
N LYS A 267 3.79 21.97 5.22
CA LYS A 267 3.65 23.33 4.67
C LYS A 267 4.60 23.60 3.50
N SER A 268 5.73 22.89 3.43
CA SER A 268 6.66 22.96 2.29
C SER A 268 6.21 22.15 1.06
N GLY A 269 5.05 21.49 1.12
CA GLY A 269 4.45 20.74 0.00
C GLY A 269 4.76 19.24 0.02
N VAL A 270 5.37 18.72 1.09
CA VAL A 270 5.73 17.30 1.22
C VAL A 270 4.55 16.46 1.67
N VAL A 271 4.25 15.40 0.93
CA VAL A 271 3.22 14.42 1.35
C VAL A 271 3.80 13.54 2.45
N VAL A 272 3.23 13.59 3.66
CA VAL A 272 3.68 12.77 4.80
C VAL A 272 2.70 11.64 5.06
N VAL A 273 3.14 10.40 4.94
CA VAL A 273 2.34 9.19 5.12
C VAL A 273 2.78 8.47 6.40
N ASN A 274 1.84 8.21 7.31
CA ASN A 274 2.08 7.45 8.53
C ASN A 274 1.89 5.96 8.28
N THR A 275 2.93 5.17 8.55
CA THR A 275 2.89 3.70 8.56
C THR A 275 3.32 3.20 9.93
N THR A 276 3.04 1.93 10.25
CA THR A 276 3.51 1.32 11.50
C THR A 276 4.88 0.66 11.31
N GLN A 277 5.72 0.69 12.35
CA GLN A 277 6.92 -0.14 12.44
C GLN A 277 6.58 -1.62 12.69
N CYS A 278 5.41 -1.91 13.25
CA CYS A 278 5.00 -3.28 13.56
C CYS A 278 4.82 -4.07 12.25
N PRO A 279 5.27 -5.34 12.19
CA PRO A 279 5.06 -6.16 11.00
C PRO A 279 3.59 -6.34 10.62
N THR A 280 2.72 -6.50 11.61
CA THR A 280 1.27 -6.70 11.46
C THR A 280 0.52 -5.58 12.16
N GLY A 281 -0.61 -5.17 11.58
CA GLY A 281 -1.51 -4.16 12.13
C GLY A 281 -1.80 -3.05 11.13
N MET A 282 -2.52 -2.03 11.62
CA MET A 282 -2.89 -0.87 10.82
C MET A 282 -2.78 0.41 11.64
N VAL A 283 -2.45 1.50 10.96
CA VAL A 283 -2.48 2.85 11.50
C VAL A 283 -3.94 3.26 11.76
N LYS A 284 -4.21 3.72 12.98
CA LYS A 284 -5.52 4.18 13.46
C LYS A 284 -5.38 5.59 14.04
N MET A 285 -5.10 6.55 13.15
CA MET A 285 -4.95 7.96 13.55
C MET A 285 -6.25 8.53 14.12
N GLY A 286 -6.12 9.43 15.10
CA GLY A 286 -7.23 10.09 15.79
C GLY A 286 -7.84 9.30 16.96
N LEU A 287 -7.34 8.09 17.28
CA LEU A 287 -7.80 7.31 18.44
C LEU A 287 -7.12 7.74 19.75
N TYR A 288 -5.85 8.18 19.66
CA TYR A 288 -5.04 8.63 20.80
C TYR A 288 -4.47 10.02 20.52
N ASN A 289 -4.28 10.82 21.57
CA ASN A 289 -3.69 12.17 21.48
C ASN A 289 -2.37 12.19 20.68
N ALA A 290 -1.53 11.16 20.84
CA ALA A 290 -0.27 10.97 20.12
C ALA A 290 -0.39 10.84 18.60
N SER A 291 -1.57 10.48 18.09
CA SER A 291 -1.87 10.36 16.66
C SER A 291 -2.75 11.49 16.14
N THR A 292 -3.45 12.19 17.04
CA THR A 292 -4.34 13.32 16.73
C THR A 292 -3.55 14.51 16.18
N ARG A 293 -2.42 14.86 16.82
CA ARG A 293 -1.54 15.94 16.35
C ARG A 293 -0.98 15.71 14.95
N LEU A 294 -0.63 14.47 14.61
CA LEU A 294 -0.20 14.13 13.25
C LEU A 294 -1.32 14.34 12.23
N LEU A 295 -2.53 13.86 12.55
CA LEU A 295 -3.71 14.04 11.69
C LEU A 295 -4.01 15.53 11.49
N ASP A 296 -3.80 16.34 12.53
CA ASP A 296 -4.00 17.79 12.51
C ASP A 296 -2.96 18.56 11.71
N ALA A 297 -1.73 18.07 11.69
CA ALA A 297 -0.66 18.61 10.86
C ALA A 297 -0.88 18.32 9.37
N GLY A 298 -1.74 17.35 9.03
CA GLY A 298 -2.01 16.94 7.65
C GLY A 298 -1.37 15.61 7.26
N VAL A 299 -0.83 14.84 8.22
CA VAL A 299 -0.29 13.51 7.91
C VAL A 299 -1.41 12.57 7.46
N VAL A 300 -1.18 11.83 6.37
CA VAL A 300 -2.14 10.85 5.86
C VAL A 300 -1.89 9.46 6.42
N SER A 301 -2.98 8.70 6.62
CA SER A 301 -2.87 7.32 7.10
C SER A 301 -2.43 6.40 5.97
N GLY A 302 -1.37 5.62 6.19
CA GLY A 302 -0.99 4.49 5.34
C GLY A 302 -1.79 3.21 5.61
N VAL A 303 -2.84 3.28 6.45
CA VAL A 303 -3.70 2.13 6.81
C VAL A 303 -2.86 0.92 7.23
N ASP A 304 -2.87 -0.17 6.44
CA ASP A 304 -2.15 -1.42 6.67
C ASP A 304 -1.13 -1.72 5.56
N LEU A 305 -0.71 -0.69 4.82
CA LEU A 305 0.37 -0.76 3.84
C LEU A 305 1.64 -1.29 4.49
N THR A 306 2.35 -2.16 3.77
CA THR A 306 3.74 -2.48 4.12
C THR A 306 4.63 -1.26 3.81
N PRO A 307 5.78 -1.09 4.49
CA PRO A 307 6.73 -0.03 4.14
C PRO A 307 7.15 -0.05 2.66
N GLU A 308 7.31 -1.25 2.09
CA GLU A 308 7.67 -1.50 0.70
C GLU A 308 6.59 -0.97 -0.25
N ALA A 309 5.32 -1.27 0.03
CA ALA A 309 4.18 -0.79 -0.75
C ALA A 309 3.94 0.71 -0.53
N ALA A 310 4.07 1.22 0.68
CA ALA A 310 3.89 2.65 0.98
C ALA A 310 4.91 3.51 0.24
N LEU A 311 6.19 3.11 0.25
CA LEU A 311 7.26 3.80 -0.48
C LEU A 311 6.99 3.82 -1.98
N THR A 312 6.77 2.64 -2.57
CA THR A 312 6.60 2.50 -4.02
C THR A 312 5.31 3.14 -4.53
N LYS A 313 4.21 3.06 -3.77
CA LYS A 313 2.96 3.77 -4.07
C LYS A 313 3.15 5.28 -4.07
N LEU A 314 3.83 5.82 -3.06
CA LEU A 314 4.08 7.26 -2.96
C LEU A 314 4.99 7.76 -4.09
N MET A 315 6.08 7.02 -4.38
CA MET A 315 6.96 7.32 -5.53
C MET A 315 6.15 7.34 -6.84
N HIS A 316 5.30 6.35 -7.07
CA HIS A 316 4.48 6.27 -8.27
C HIS A 316 3.49 7.44 -8.38
N LEU A 317 2.73 7.71 -7.31
CA LEU A 317 1.73 8.79 -7.32
C LEU A 317 2.34 10.19 -7.48
N LEU A 318 3.50 10.45 -6.86
CA LEU A 318 4.24 11.70 -7.04
C LEU A 318 4.79 11.81 -8.48
N GLY A 319 5.30 10.71 -9.03
CA GLY A 319 5.81 10.66 -10.41
C GLY A 319 4.76 11.03 -11.46
N LYS A 320 3.47 10.77 -11.19
CA LYS A 320 2.36 11.12 -12.09
C LYS A 320 2.09 12.62 -12.19
N GLY A 321 2.78 13.45 -11.40
CA GLY A 321 2.59 14.90 -11.39
C GLY A 321 1.19 15.33 -10.91
N LEU A 322 0.56 14.50 -10.06
CA LEU A 322 -0.71 14.84 -9.44
C LEU A 322 -0.53 16.00 -8.46
N ASP A 323 -1.61 16.75 -8.23
CA ASP A 323 -1.61 17.72 -7.15
C ASP A 323 -1.48 17.02 -5.78
N HIS A 324 -0.94 17.75 -4.81
CA HIS A 324 -0.63 17.24 -3.47
C HIS A 324 -1.84 16.55 -2.82
N GLN A 325 -3.02 17.17 -2.89
CA GLN A 325 -4.24 16.65 -2.28
C GLN A 325 -4.73 15.36 -2.95
N LYS A 326 -4.55 15.21 -4.27
CA LYS A 326 -4.83 13.95 -4.98
C LYS A 326 -3.87 12.85 -4.58
N VAL A 327 -2.59 13.16 -4.34
CA VAL A 327 -1.63 12.16 -3.83
C VAL A 327 -2.02 11.71 -2.43
N GLU A 328 -2.32 12.64 -1.53
CA GLU A 328 -2.82 12.36 -0.17
C GLU A 328 -4.08 11.48 -0.19
N THR A 329 -5.02 11.78 -1.09
CA THR A 329 -6.25 11.01 -1.25
C THR A 329 -5.93 9.61 -1.80
N ALA A 330 -5.15 9.52 -2.88
CA ALA A 330 -4.83 8.25 -3.53
C ALA A 330 -3.99 7.32 -2.63
N MET A 331 -3.16 7.86 -1.74
CA MET A 331 -2.45 7.07 -0.72
C MET A 331 -3.41 6.33 0.21
N GLN A 332 -4.61 6.88 0.44
CA GLN A 332 -5.63 6.36 1.35
C GLN A 332 -6.67 5.45 0.66
N ILE A 333 -6.53 5.18 -0.65
CA ILE A 333 -7.44 4.35 -1.44
C ILE A 333 -6.70 3.15 -2.04
N ASP A 334 -7.31 1.96 -1.96
CA ASP A 334 -6.83 0.73 -2.60
C ASP A 334 -6.79 0.88 -4.13
N ILE A 335 -5.61 0.71 -4.72
CA ILE A 335 -5.40 0.74 -6.17
C ILE A 335 -5.42 -0.68 -6.73
N CYS A 336 -4.58 -1.55 -6.16
CA CYS A 336 -4.30 -2.88 -6.68
C CYS A 336 -4.20 -3.95 -5.60
N GLY A 337 -4.85 -3.76 -4.45
CA GLY A 337 -4.97 -4.75 -3.39
C GLY A 337 -3.98 -4.58 -2.24
N GLU A 338 -3.24 -3.47 -2.21
CA GLU A 338 -2.15 -3.17 -1.27
C GLU A 338 -2.62 -2.83 0.15
N GLN A 339 -3.90 -2.49 0.32
CA GLN A 339 -4.48 -2.10 1.61
C GLN A 339 -5.90 -2.68 1.79
N SER A 340 -6.33 -2.80 3.04
CA SER A 340 -7.58 -3.48 3.40
C SER A 340 -8.77 -2.55 3.53
N LEU A 341 -8.52 -1.25 3.67
CA LEU A 341 -9.56 -0.24 3.77
C LEU A 341 -9.33 0.88 2.76
N ASP A 342 -10.41 1.38 2.16
CA ASP A 342 -10.41 2.73 1.60
C ASP A 342 -10.78 3.70 2.72
N LEU A 343 -10.06 4.82 2.82
CA LEU A 343 -10.38 5.93 3.72
C LEU A 343 -10.75 7.15 2.89
N LEU A 344 -12.06 7.43 2.83
CA LEU A 344 -12.60 8.63 2.17
C LEU A 344 -12.74 9.74 3.19
N THR A 345 -12.09 10.88 2.94
CA THR A 345 -12.12 12.04 3.83
C THR A 345 -12.81 13.22 3.14
N TYR A 346 -13.91 13.67 3.72
CA TYR A 346 -14.67 14.84 3.31
C TYR A 346 -14.33 16.00 4.25
N ASN A 347 -13.48 16.91 3.79
CA ASN A 347 -13.22 18.15 4.52
C ASN A 347 -14.41 19.10 4.32
N LEU A 348 -14.92 19.63 5.42
CA LEU A 348 -16.09 20.50 5.49
C LEU A 348 -15.67 21.89 5.98
N ASP A 349 -16.50 22.89 5.70
CA ASP A 349 -16.20 24.31 5.95
C ASP A 349 -15.65 24.60 7.36
N SER A 350 -14.59 25.40 7.42
CA SER A 350 -14.16 26.10 8.63
C SER A 350 -15.13 27.25 8.95
N SER A 351 -15.19 27.67 10.22
CA SER A 351 -15.97 28.84 10.60
C SER A 351 -15.33 29.57 11.78
N ASP A 352 -14.91 30.80 11.53
CA ASP A 352 -14.55 31.77 12.57
C ASP A 352 -15.77 32.55 13.09
N GLU A 353 -16.95 32.34 12.48
CA GLU A 353 -18.20 32.96 12.90
C GLU A 353 -18.80 32.24 14.11
N ASN A 354 -19.50 33.01 14.93
CA ASN A 354 -20.21 32.56 16.11
C ASN A 354 -21.53 31.88 15.74
N ILE A 355 -21.52 30.56 15.60
CA ILE A 355 -22.65 29.79 15.09
C ILE A 355 -23.32 28.97 16.19
N LYS A 356 -24.66 29.03 16.28
CA LYS A 356 -25.47 28.13 17.12
C LYS A 356 -25.96 26.90 16.38
N VAL A 357 -26.24 27.01 15.08
CA VAL A 357 -26.68 25.91 14.23
C VAL A 357 -25.95 25.94 12.88
N LYS A 358 -25.30 24.84 12.51
CA LYS A 358 -24.70 24.67 11.18
C LYS A 358 -25.12 23.32 10.61
N THR A 359 -25.51 23.32 9.33
CA THR A 359 -25.71 22.07 8.59
C THR A 359 -24.56 21.87 7.63
N PHE A 360 -23.94 20.70 7.68
CA PHE A 360 -22.96 20.24 6.70
C PHE A 360 -23.63 19.22 5.79
N LYS A 361 -23.39 19.32 4.50
CA LYS A 361 -23.89 18.37 3.50
C LYS A 361 -22.72 17.60 2.91
N ILE A 362 -22.89 16.29 2.73
CA ILE A 362 -21.97 15.43 1.99
C ILE A 362 -22.74 14.79 0.85
N GLU A 363 -22.31 15.14 -0.36
CA GLU A 363 -22.87 14.70 -1.64
C GLU A 363 -21.99 13.63 -2.28
N ASN A 364 -22.48 13.04 -3.38
CA ASN A 364 -21.73 12.08 -4.23
C ASN A 364 -21.35 10.78 -3.52
N LEU A 365 -22.22 10.29 -2.64
CA LEU A 365 -22.02 9.04 -1.88
C LEU A 365 -22.64 7.80 -2.57
N ASP A 366 -23.25 7.98 -3.74
CA ASP A 366 -24.04 6.94 -4.43
C ASP A 366 -23.20 5.72 -4.85
N ASN A 367 -21.90 5.90 -5.03
CA ASN A 367 -20.98 4.82 -5.41
C ASN A 367 -20.44 4.04 -4.20
N ILE A 368 -20.81 4.41 -2.98
CA ILE A 368 -20.35 3.73 -1.76
C ILE A 368 -21.29 2.56 -1.46
N ASP A 369 -20.75 1.35 -1.52
CA ASP A 369 -21.42 0.16 -1.00
C ASP A 369 -21.53 0.24 0.52
N SER A 370 -22.72 0.60 1.00
CA SER A 370 -22.98 0.80 2.43
C SER A 370 -22.76 -0.48 3.25
N SER A 371 -22.87 -1.67 2.66
CA SER A 371 -22.61 -2.93 3.37
C SER A 371 -21.14 -3.08 3.80
N LYS A 372 -20.22 -2.40 3.09
CA LYS A 372 -18.78 -2.44 3.33
C LYS A 372 -18.28 -1.34 4.27
N ILE A 373 -19.14 -0.42 4.70
CA ILE A 373 -18.72 0.63 5.65
C ILE A 373 -18.44 -0.02 7.01
N LYS A 374 -17.16 -0.05 7.36
CA LYS A 374 -16.65 -0.60 8.60
C LYS A 374 -16.77 0.40 9.74
N ASN A 375 -16.41 1.64 9.46
CA ASN A 375 -16.48 2.72 10.41
C ASN A 375 -16.72 4.08 9.73
N THR A 376 -17.16 5.05 10.50
CA THR A 376 -17.25 6.45 10.11
C THR A 376 -16.79 7.33 11.25
N ARG A 377 -16.26 8.51 10.94
CA ARG A 377 -15.83 9.44 11.97
C ARG A 377 -16.21 10.85 11.57
N PHE A 378 -16.90 11.54 12.46
CA PHE A 378 -17.14 12.98 12.34
C PHE A 378 -16.26 13.69 13.35
N ARG A 379 -15.44 14.62 12.88
CA ARG A 379 -14.44 15.33 13.67
C ARG A 379 -14.57 16.84 13.50
N ILE A 380 -14.51 17.57 14.61
CA ILE A 380 -14.36 19.01 14.67
C ILE A 380 -13.07 19.30 15.43
N LYS A 381 -12.13 19.99 14.77
CA LYS A 381 -10.85 20.41 15.33
C LYS A 381 -10.97 21.80 15.95
N ASN A 382 -10.36 22.00 17.11
CA ASN A 382 -10.28 23.29 17.79
C ASN A 382 -11.64 23.99 17.95
N LEU A 383 -12.65 23.25 18.45
CA LEU A 383 -13.94 23.81 18.80
C LEU A 383 -13.76 24.79 19.96
N LYS A 384 -14.25 26.02 19.79
CA LYS A 384 -14.13 27.14 20.73
C LYS A 384 -15.50 27.58 21.20
N SER A 385 -15.57 27.98 22.48
CA SER A 385 -16.72 28.60 23.12
C SER A 385 -16.31 29.63 24.14
N LYS A 386 -17.20 30.58 24.44
CA LYS A 386 -17.07 31.46 25.60
C LYS A 386 -17.57 30.78 26.90
N GLU A 387 -18.55 29.90 26.79
CA GLU A 387 -19.22 29.24 27.92
C GLU A 387 -19.27 27.71 27.75
N ALA A 388 -19.74 26.98 28.76
CA ALA A 388 -19.94 25.53 28.64
C ALA A 388 -20.89 25.20 27.48
N ILE A 389 -20.47 24.29 26.58
CA ILE A 389 -21.24 23.93 25.39
C ILE A 389 -21.94 22.58 25.59
N GLU A 390 -23.25 22.56 25.36
CA GLU A 390 -23.97 21.34 24.99
C GLU A 390 -24.00 21.22 23.46
N LEU A 391 -23.19 20.31 22.91
CA LEU A 391 -23.10 20.09 21.46
C LEU A 391 -23.92 18.87 21.06
N SER A 392 -24.84 19.07 20.12
CA SER A 392 -25.59 17.99 19.47
C SER A 392 -25.17 17.88 18.01
N VAL A 393 -24.80 16.67 17.59
CA VAL A 393 -24.61 16.34 16.17
C VAL A 393 -25.65 15.30 15.78
N MET A 394 -26.52 15.68 14.86
CA MET A 394 -27.50 14.80 14.24
C MET A 394 -27.05 14.43 12.84
N ILE A 395 -27.16 13.15 12.49
CA ILE A 395 -26.99 12.66 11.11
C ILE A 395 -28.37 12.34 10.51
N LYS A 396 -28.64 12.84 9.31
CA LYS A 396 -29.89 12.57 8.57
C LYS A 396 -29.67 12.42 7.06
N GLY A 397 -30.60 11.74 6.39
CA GLY A 397 -30.70 11.70 4.93
C GLY A 397 -31.70 12.73 4.38
N ASN A 398 -31.79 12.86 3.05
CA ASN A 398 -32.72 13.75 2.33
C ASN A 398 -34.21 13.59 2.73
N LYS A 399 -34.62 12.46 3.31
CA LYS A 399 -36.01 12.15 3.70
C LYS A 399 -36.38 12.47 5.16
N GLU A 400 -35.61 13.30 5.86
CA GLU A 400 -35.85 13.70 7.27
C GLU A 400 -36.16 12.53 8.23
N ILE A 401 -35.42 11.42 8.13
CA ILE A 401 -35.47 10.35 9.13
C ILE A 401 -34.27 10.56 10.07
N PRO A 402 -34.44 11.22 11.23
CA PRO A 402 -33.37 11.36 12.21
C PRO A 402 -33.08 9.98 12.83
N LEU A 403 -31.90 9.43 12.56
CA LEU A 403 -31.54 8.09 13.01
C LEU A 403 -30.80 8.09 14.35
N LYS A 404 -30.10 9.17 14.68
CA LYS A 404 -29.38 9.29 15.95
C LYS A 404 -29.00 10.73 16.28
N ASN A 405 -29.35 11.18 17.47
CA ASN A 405 -28.77 12.36 18.10
C ASN A 405 -27.62 11.91 18.99
N TYR A 406 -26.42 12.44 18.77
CA TYR A 406 -25.34 12.32 19.73
C TYR A 406 -25.19 13.64 20.47
N ILE A 407 -25.55 13.63 21.76
CA ILE A 407 -25.40 14.77 22.65
C ILE A 407 -24.12 14.55 23.45
N LYS A 408 -23.18 15.49 23.35
CA LYS A 408 -21.98 15.50 24.20
C LYS A 408 -21.96 16.82 24.97
N ASN A 409 -22.03 16.72 26.29
CA ASN A 409 -21.78 17.86 27.16
C ASN A 409 -20.27 18.08 27.26
N LEU A 410 -19.77 19.17 26.70
CA LEU A 410 -18.38 19.57 26.82
C LEU A 410 -18.29 20.58 27.98
N ASN A 411 -18.11 20.05 29.20
CA ASN A 411 -17.91 20.85 30.40
C ASN A 411 -16.47 21.37 30.46
N ARG A 412 -16.16 22.45 29.73
CA ARG A 412 -14.98 23.30 30.01
C ARG A 412 -15.32 24.76 29.72
N GLU A 413 -15.42 25.57 30.77
CA GLU A 413 -15.42 27.03 30.66
C GLU A 413 -14.15 27.47 29.90
N GLY A 414 -14.32 28.26 28.83
CA GLY A 414 -13.21 28.89 28.08
C GLY A 414 -12.24 27.95 27.34
N GLY A 415 -12.58 26.66 27.15
CA GLY A 415 -11.65 25.66 26.62
C GLY A 415 -11.76 25.39 25.11
N ILE A 416 -10.62 25.34 24.41
CA ILE A 416 -10.48 24.73 23.09
C ILE A 416 -10.57 23.20 23.27
N SER A 417 -11.43 22.52 22.50
CA SER A 417 -11.50 21.06 22.53
C SER A 417 -11.77 20.46 21.16
N ASP A 418 -11.19 19.29 20.90
CA ASP A 418 -11.56 18.49 19.74
C ASP A 418 -12.84 17.69 20.03
N PHE A 419 -13.73 17.65 19.05
CA PHE A 419 -14.91 16.79 19.07
C PHE A 419 -14.75 15.67 18.06
N ILE A 420 -14.93 14.43 18.51
CA ILE A 420 -14.90 13.23 17.66
C ILE A 420 -16.07 12.34 18.04
N THR A 421 -16.80 11.85 17.04
CA THR A 421 -17.87 10.86 17.21
C THR A 421 -17.96 9.94 15.97
N SER A 422 -18.72 8.86 16.07
CA SER A 422 -18.95 7.90 14.97
C SER A 422 -20.43 7.63 14.75
N PHE A 423 -20.83 7.46 13.49
CA PHE A 423 -22.22 7.23 13.10
C PHE A 423 -22.40 5.99 12.21
N SER A 424 -21.52 4.99 12.36
CA SER A 424 -21.32 3.93 11.36
C SER A 424 -22.56 3.08 11.07
N HIS A 425 -23.46 2.87 12.03
CA HIS A 425 -24.74 2.20 11.79
C HIS A 425 -25.71 3.10 11.02
N SER A 426 -25.93 4.32 11.50
CA SER A 426 -26.81 5.30 10.88
C SER A 426 -26.37 5.67 9.46
N THR A 427 -25.06 5.88 9.24
CA THR A 427 -24.51 6.13 7.90
C THR A 427 -24.83 4.99 6.94
N ARG A 428 -24.73 3.73 7.38
CA ARG A 428 -25.07 2.57 6.54
C ARG A 428 -26.54 2.55 6.17
N GLU A 429 -27.43 2.78 7.13
CA GLU A 429 -28.86 2.80 6.89
C GLU A 429 -29.30 3.94 5.97
N ILE A 430 -28.71 5.12 6.11
CA ILE A 430 -28.99 6.27 5.23
C ILE A 430 -28.49 5.99 3.81
N LEU A 431 -27.25 5.53 3.66
CA LEU A 431 -26.66 5.27 2.34
C LEU A 431 -27.26 4.05 1.63
N LYS A 432 -27.83 3.07 2.36
CA LYS A 432 -28.59 1.98 1.75
C LYS A 432 -29.77 2.47 0.89
N ASN A 433 -30.26 3.68 1.14
CA ASN A 433 -31.36 4.29 0.41
C ASN A 433 -30.90 5.27 -0.69
N GLY A 434 -29.58 5.38 -0.97
CA GLY A 434 -29.04 6.28 -2.00
C GLY A 434 -29.29 7.76 -1.69
N THR A 435 -29.02 8.18 -0.45
CA THR A 435 -29.32 9.55 -0.01
C THR A 435 -28.08 10.27 0.51
N ASP A 436 -28.01 11.57 0.28
CA ASP A 436 -26.98 12.46 0.83
C ASP A 436 -26.96 12.39 2.37
N LEU A 437 -25.80 12.65 2.97
CA LEU A 437 -25.66 12.79 4.41
C LEU A 437 -25.68 14.26 4.81
N TYR A 438 -26.44 14.56 5.85
CA TYR A 438 -26.43 15.86 6.51
C TYR A 438 -26.02 15.71 7.96
N PHE A 439 -25.08 16.55 8.39
CA PHE A 439 -24.72 16.70 9.79
C PHE A 439 -25.24 18.04 10.29
N VAL A 440 -26.16 17.99 11.25
CA VAL A 440 -26.68 19.21 11.90
C VAL A 440 -25.98 19.36 13.24
N LEU A 441 -25.11 20.35 13.32
CA LEU A 441 -24.49 20.83 14.54
C LEU A 441 -25.43 21.80 15.23
N THR A 442 -25.77 21.56 16.49
CA THR A 442 -26.55 22.48 17.32
C THR A 442 -25.84 22.71 18.65
N SER A 443 -25.77 23.96 19.07
CA SER A 443 -25.21 24.39 20.34
C SER A 443 -26.12 25.44 21.00
N LYS A 444 -26.20 25.43 22.33
CA LYS A 444 -26.91 26.46 23.11
C LYS A 444 -26.18 27.82 23.04
N GLU A 445 -24.85 27.74 23.01
CA GLU A 445 -23.95 28.88 22.95
C GLU A 445 -23.29 29.00 21.59
N GLU A 446 -22.77 30.19 21.28
CA GLU A 446 -22.06 30.44 20.04
C GLU A 446 -20.71 29.72 20.02
N VAL A 447 -20.46 28.95 18.96
CA VAL A 447 -19.23 28.20 18.78
C VAL A 447 -18.56 28.50 17.45
N SER A 448 -17.23 28.35 17.41
CA SER A 448 -16.40 28.40 16.21
C SER A 448 -15.44 27.21 16.17
N TRP A 449 -14.88 26.91 15.00
CA TRP A 449 -13.98 25.76 14.81
C TRP A 449 -13.00 26.00 13.68
N GLU A 450 -11.83 25.36 13.76
CA GLU A 450 -10.82 25.45 12.71
C GLU A 450 -11.14 24.56 11.52
N LYS A 451 -11.51 23.30 11.76
CA LYS A 451 -11.72 22.32 10.69
C LYS A 451 -12.78 21.30 11.06
N VAL A 452 -13.61 20.92 10.09
CA VAL A 452 -14.54 19.79 10.21
C VAL A 452 -14.18 18.77 9.15
N ALA A 453 -14.18 17.49 9.53
CA ALA A 453 -13.95 16.39 8.61
C ALA A 453 -14.91 15.24 8.91
N PHE A 454 -15.38 14.61 7.83
CA PHE A 454 -16.08 13.34 7.91
C PHE A 454 -15.29 12.26 7.15
N GLU A 455 -14.99 11.17 7.84
CA GLU A 455 -14.20 10.06 7.32
C GLU A 455 -15.09 8.82 7.19
N ILE A 456 -14.98 8.10 6.08
CA ILE A 456 -15.64 6.81 5.85
C ILE A 456 -14.56 5.76 5.61
N PHE A 457 -14.57 4.70 6.42
CA PHE A 457 -13.67 3.56 6.32
C PHE A 457 -14.41 2.40 5.66
N ILE A 458 -14.02 2.03 4.45
CA ILE A 458 -14.71 1.03 3.61
C ILE A 458 -13.83 -0.23 3.50
N ASP A 459 -14.38 -1.39 3.84
CA ASP A 459 -13.68 -2.68 3.72
C ASP A 459 -13.57 -3.14 2.26
N LYS A 460 -12.42 -3.67 1.87
CA LYS A 460 -12.17 -4.17 0.51
C LYS A 460 -12.40 -5.66 0.36
N TYR A 461 -12.47 -6.42 1.46
CA TYR A 461 -12.47 -7.89 1.43
C TYR A 461 -13.67 -8.55 2.10
#